data_AF-A0A1X0W9J5-F1
#
_entry.id   AF-A0A1X0W9J5-F1
#
_cell.length_a   1.000
_cell.length_b   1.000
_cell.length_c   1.000
_cell.angle_alpha   90.00
_cell.angle_beta   90.00
_cell.angle_gamma   90.00
#
_symmetry.space_group_name_H-M   'P 1'
#
loop_
_entity.id
_entity.type
_entity.pdbx_description
1 polymer ?
#
loop_
_entity_poly.entity_id
_entity_poly.type
_entity_poly.pdbx_seq_one_letter_code
_entity_poly.pdbx_strand_id
1 'polypeptide(L)' 'LIDRLAEERKRLGLSQLEVATALNLTQADISKVEHKERRLDVLELKKMLEVYRISENKKLREIIINFFVMDKK' A
#
# COMPACT_ATOMS: atom_id res chain seq x y z
N LEU A 1 -1.11 -8.55 3.13
CA LEU A 1 -1.28 -7.07 3.06
C LEU A 1 -0.86 -6.51 1.72
N ILE A 2 0.37 -6.75 1.27
CA ILE A 2 0.90 -6.24 -0.01
C ILE A 2 -0.02 -6.52 -1.21
N ASP A 3 -0.49 -7.76 -1.39
CA ASP A 3 -1.37 -8.11 -2.51
C ASP A 3 -2.66 -7.26 -2.51
N ARG A 4 -3.18 -6.97 -1.31
CA ARG A 4 -4.37 -6.12 -1.13
C ARG A 4 -4.10 -4.65 -1.48
N LEU A 5 -2.91 -4.14 -1.15
CA LEU A 5 -2.48 -2.80 -1.54
C LEU A 5 -2.35 -2.70 -3.07
N ALA A 6 -1.80 -3.73 -3.72
CA ALA A 6 -1.69 -3.78 -5.18
C ALA A 6 -3.07 -3.85 -5.87
N GLU A 7 -4.02 -4.63 -5.32
CA GLU A 7 -5.41 -4.63 -5.77
C GLU A 7 -6.07 -3.26 -5.64
N GLU A 8 -5.82 -2.57 -4.53
CA GLU A 8 -6.39 -1.25 -4.29
C GLU A 8 -5.87 -0.22 -5.28
N ARG A 9 -4.56 -0.24 -5.55
CA ARG A 9 -3.96 0.62 -6.58
C ARG A 9 -4.67 0.43 -7.92
N LYS A 10 -4.89 -0.82 -8.32
CA LYS A 10 -5.61 -1.16 -9.57
C LYS A 10 -7.06 -0.68 -9.52
N ARG A 11 -7.76 -0.84 -8.39
CA ARG A 11 -9.13 -0.36 -8.18
C ARG A 11 -9.26 1.15 -8.36
N LEU A 12 -8.25 1.90 -7.92
CA LEU A 12 -8.17 3.36 -8.07
C LEU A 12 -7.66 3.81 -9.46
N GLY A 13 -7.29 2.86 -10.32
CA GLY A 13 -6.76 3.18 -11.65
C GLY A 13 -5.35 3.79 -11.63
N LEU A 14 -4.64 3.71 -10.51
CA LEU A 14 -3.32 4.32 -10.35
C LEU A 14 -2.23 3.43 -10.98
N SER A 15 -1.31 4.06 -11.70
CA SER A 15 -0.08 3.41 -12.15
C SER A 15 0.90 3.23 -10.99
N GLN A 16 1.85 2.29 -11.13
CA GLN A 16 2.93 2.16 -10.16
C GLN A 16 3.80 3.42 -10.10
N LEU A 17 3.95 4.14 -11.21
CA LEU A 17 4.70 5.38 -11.29
C LEU A 17 4.04 6.50 -10.48
N GLU A 18 2.73 6.69 -10.58
CA GLU A 18 2.00 7.71 -9.81
C GLU A 18 2.15 7.49 -8.30
N VAL A 19 2.06 6.24 -7.85
CA VAL A 19 2.28 5.88 -6.45
C VAL A 19 3.74 6.13 -6.06
N ALA A 20 4.69 5.74 -6.91
CA ALA A 20 6.11 5.96 -6.66
C ALA A 20 6.45 7.45 -6.52
N THR A 21 5.92 8.29 -7.40
CA THR A 21 6.10 9.75 -7.35
C THR A 21 5.58 10.34 -6.03
N ALA A 22 4.40 9.90 -5.56
CA ALA A 22 3.87 10.37 -4.29
C ALA A 22 4.70 9.90 -3.07
N LEU A 23 5.39 8.77 -3.18
CA LEU A 23 6.25 8.22 -2.14
C LEU A 23 7.70 8.72 -2.23
N ASN A 24 8.06 9.50 -3.27
CA ASN A 24 9.43 9.85 -3.62
C ASN A 24 10.32 8.61 -3.84
N LEU A 25 9.76 7.61 -4.52
CA LEU A 25 10.39 6.34 -4.90
C LEU A 25 10.39 6.18 -6.42
N THR A 26 11.03 5.13 -6.92
CA THR A 26 10.96 4.76 -8.34
C THR A 26 9.81 3.78 -8.60
N GLN A 27 9.33 3.71 -9.86
CA GLN A 27 8.34 2.71 -10.25
C GLN A 27 8.85 1.27 -10.00
N ALA A 28 10.15 1.05 -10.15
CA ALA A 28 10.79 -0.23 -9.83
C ALA A 28 10.70 -0.58 -8.34
N ASP A 29 10.80 0.40 -7.43
CA ASP A 29 10.64 0.16 -5.99
C ASP A 29 9.22 -0.31 -5.67
N ILE A 30 8.20 0.34 -6.24
CA ILE A 30 6.80 -0.08 -6.07
C ILE A 30 6.58 -1.48 -6.65
N SER A 31 7.14 -1.77 -7.83
CA SER A 31 7.07 -3.11 -8.40
C SER A 31 7.69 -4.16 -7.48
N LYS A 32 8.90 -3.91 -6.94
CA LYS A 32 9.55 -4.83 -5.99
C LYS A 32 8.76 -4.99 -4.70
N VAL A 33 8.13 -3.94 -4.21
CA VAL A 33 7.23 -4.02 -3.05
C VAL A 33 6.05 -4.93 -3.37
N GLU A 34 5.38 -4.74 -4.52
CA GLU A 34 4.24 -5.57 -4.94
C GLU A 34 4.62 -7.05 -5.14
N HIS A 35 5.84 -7.32 -5.61
CA HIS A 35 6.39 -8.67 -5.76
C HIS A 35 7.03 -9.22 -4.47
N LYS A 36 6.99 -8.48 -3.35
CA LYS A 36 7.56 -8.86 -2.04
C LYS A 36 9.09 -9.03 -2.05
N GLU A 37 9.75 -8.47 -3.06
CA GLU A 37 11.22 -8.43 -3.21
C GLU A 37 11.85 -7.29 -2.41
N ARG A 38 11.06 -6.27 -2.05
CA ARG A 38 11.47 -5.15 -1.20
C ARG A 38 10.49 -4.98 -0.04
N ARG A 39 11.01 -4.76 1.16
CA ARG A 39 10.19 -4.43 2.33
C ARG A 39 9.65 -3.00 2.21
N LEU A 40 8.39 -2.82 2.59
CA LEU A 40 7.74 -1.51 2.69
C LEU A 40 7.87 -1.03 4.15
N ASP A 41 8.50 0.12 4.35
CA ASP A 41 8.62 0.72 5.69
C ASP A 41 7.28 1.31 6.16
N VAL A 42 7.10 1.48 7.47
CA VAL A 42 5.88 2.07 8.06
C VAL A 42 5.59 3.49 7.55
N LEU A 43 6.62 4.29 7.29
CA LEU A 43 6.47 5.64 6.73
C LEU A 43 6.02 5.61 5.26
N GLU A 44 6.58 4.68 4.48
CA GLU A 44 6.18 4.45 3.08
C GLU A 44 4.75 3.94 3.01
N LEU A 45 4.40 2.99 3.90
CA LEU A 45 3.04 2.50 4.04
C LEU A 45 2.09 3.66 4.35
N LYS A 46 2.38 4.49 5.36
CA LYS A 46 1.52 5.63 5.71
C LYS A 46 1.22 6.52 4.49
N LYS A 47 2.26 6.93 3.75
CA LYS A 47 2.10 7.73 2.53
C LYS A 47 1.29 7.01 1.46
N MET A 48 1.53 5.72 1.27
CA MET A 48 0.75 4.90 0.32
C MET A 48 -0.73 4.86 0.69
N LEU A 49 -1.07 4.76 1.97
CA LEU A 49 -2.47 4.76 2.43
C LEU A 49 -3.17 6.10 2.23
N GLU A 50 -2.42 7.21 2.33
CA GLU A 50 -2.92 8.55 2.00
C GLU A 50 -3.23 8.65 0.50
N VAL A 51 -2.33 8.18 -0.36
CA VAL A 51 -2.54 8.12 -1.82
C VAL A 51 -3.73 7.23 -2.17
N TYR A 52 -3.92 6.12 -1.45
CA TYR A 52 -5.02 5.18 -1.69
C TYR A 52 -6.36 5.62 -1.08
N ARG A 53 -6.43 6.83 -0.50
CA ARG A 53 -7.65 7.39 0.09
C ARG A 53 -8.35 6.39 1.01
N ILE A 54 -7.60 5.77 1.91
CA ILE A 54 -8.10 4.71 2.78
C ILE A 54 -9.33 5.09 3.62
N SER A 55 -9.54 6.38 3.89
CA SER A 55 -10.75 6.91 4.52
C SER A 55 -12.03 6.55 3.75
N GLU A 56 -11.96 6.45 2.43
CA GLU A 56 -13.08 6.11 1.55
C GLU A 56 -13.24 4.59 1.37
N ASN A 57 -12.23 3.80 1.72
CA ASN A 57 -12.27 2.33 1.63
C ASN A 57 -12.26 1.66 3.01
N LYS A 58 -13.46 1.46 3.56
CA LYS A 58 -13.69 0.75 4.82
C LYS A 58 -13.07 -0.65 4.86
N LYS A 59 -13.15 -1.40 3.75
CA LYS A 59 -12.62 -2.76 3.66
C LYS A 59 -11.10 -2.79 3.74
N LEU A 60 -10.42 -1.87 3.05
CA LEU A 60 -8.96 -1.75 3.16
C LEU A 60 -8.55 -1.36 4.58
N ARG A 61 -9.26 -0.40 5.19
CA ARG A 61 -9.03 0.02 6.57
C ARG A 61 -9.12 -1.14 7.56
N GLU A 62 -10.16 -1.97 7.46
CA GLU A 62 -10.32 -3.16 8.30
C GLU A 62 -9.17 -4.16 8.12
N ILE A 63 -8.76 -4.41 6.87
CA ILE A 63 -7.64 -5.33 6.58
C ILE A 63 -6.33 -4.83 7.22
N ILE A 64 -6.08 -3.52 7.19
CA ILE A 64 -4.88 -2.94 7.79
C ILE A 64 -4.93 -3.00 9.32
N ILE A 65 -6.07 -2.65 9.92
CA ILE A 65 -6.27 -2.75 11.36
C ILE A 65 -6.07 -4.21 11.80
N ASN A 66 -6.69 -5.17 11.11
CA ASN A 66 -6.54 -6.58 11.44
C ASN A 66 -5.09 -7.05 11.28
N PHE A 67 -4.36 -6.58 10.27
CA PHE A 67 -2.95 -6.90 10.10
C PHE A 67 -2.09 -6.45 11.28
N PHE A 68 -2.31 -5.25 11.83
CA PHE A 68 -1.53 -4.73 12.95
C PHE A 68 -2.03 -5.18 14.34
N VAL A 69 -3.34 -5.40 14.50
CA VAL A 69 -3.95 -5.78 15.77
C VAL A 69 -3.82 -7.29 16.02
N MET A 70 -3.83 -8.12 14.97
CA MET A 70 -3.72 -9.58 15.11
C MET A 70 -2.30 -10.10 15.38
N ASP A 71 -1.30 -9.22 15.52
CA ASP A 71 0.02 -9.58 16.08
C ASP A 71 -0.01 -9.79 17.61
N LYS A 72 -1.21 -9.74 18.22
CA LYS A 72 -1.44 -10.27 19.57
C LYS A 72 -2.01 -11.69 19.50
N LYS A 73 -1.15 -12.68 19.27
CA LYS A 73 -1.36 -14.05 19.74
C LYS A 73 -0.06 -14.61 20.29
#